data_AF-A0A8I2H936-F1
#
_entry.id   AF-A0A8I2H936-F1
#
_cell.length_a   1.000
_cell.length_b   1.000
_cell.length_c   1.000
_cell.angle_alpha   90.00
_cell.angle_beta   90.00
_cell.angle_gamma   90.00
#
_symmetry.space_group_name_H-M   'P 1'
#
loop_
_entity.id
_entity.type
_entity.pdbx_description
1 polymer ?
#
loop_
_entity_poly.entity_id
_entity_poly.type
_entity_poly.pdbx_seq_one_letter_code
_entity_poly.pdbx_strand_id
1 'polypeptide(L)'
;MFRIILLAALMFTSNLVIASQKVNPFPSLSCSNKVHIRVVDLVYCVDSTTLSKINFLGLSNQTVVVTSQDQNELAIALNPPEISLGDMHKKLNMSVNEFFHALYHSDPKVKNIAKLRSAFDIDENNPMNVYQNGDIFAFVVIGENQDYDRVYINRKGSDVIYQISGEFNQSQLNRILSSLILDL
;
A
#
# COMPACT_ATOMS: atom_id res chain seq x y z
N MET A 1 25.34 -65.62 -10.84
CA MET A 1 25.06 -64.41 -11.64
C MET A 1 23.57 -64.13 -11.56
N PHE A 2 23.13 -63.06 -10.88
CA PHE A 2 21.97 -62.26 -11.28
C PHE A 2 22.05 -60.93 -10.51
N ARG A 3 22.07 -59.84 -11.28
CA ARG A 3 22.35 -58.47 -10.84
C ARG A 3 21.13 -57.89 -10.15
N ILE A 4 21.30 -57.40 -8.92
CA ILE A 4 20.40 -56.42 -8.31
C ILE A 4 21.01 -55.05 -8.64
N ILE A 5 20.42 -54.31 -9.59
CA ILE A 5 20.73 -52.90 -9.78
C ILE A 5 19.53 -52.12 -9.25
N LEU A 6 19.74 -51.57 -8.06
CA LEU A 6 18.85 -50.71 -7.31
C LEU A 6 18.63 -49.41 -8.10
N LEU A 7 17.43 -49.20 -8.64
CA LEU A 7 16.98 -47.88 -9.08
C LEU A 7 16.70 -47.03 -7.84
N ALA A 8 17.72 -46.36 -7.32
CA ALA A 8 17.52 -45.25 -6.40
C ALA A 8 17.04 -44.05 -7.20
N ALA A 9 15.72 -43.90 -7.28
CA ALA A 9 15.09 -42.67 -7.75
C ALA A 9 15.60 -41.51 -6.89
N LEU A 10 16.35 -40.60 -7.52
CA LEU A 10 16.65 -39.29 -6.96
C LEU A 10 15.32 -38.57 -6.73
N MET A 11 14.80 -38.67 -5.52
CA MET A 11 13.84 -37.71 -5.01
C MET A 11 14.60 -36.39 -4.83
N PHE A 12 14.66 -35.61 -5.90
CA PHE A 12 14.86 -34.17 -5.80
C PHE A 12 13.60 -33.62 -5.12
N THR A 13 13.55 -33.68 -3.79
CA THR A 13 12.70 -32.76 -3.02
C THR A 13 13.32 -31.38 -3.22
N SER A 14 12.98 -30.76 -4.34
CA SER A 14 13.11 -29.32 -4.48
C SER A 14 12.29 -28.73 -3.34
N ASN A 15 13.00 -28.30 -2.28
CA ASN A 15 12.44 -27.39 -1.31
C ASN A 15 12.07 -26.14 -2.12
N LEU A 16 10.84 -26.10 -2.61
CA LEU A 16 10.16 -24.88 -3.00
C LEU A 16 10.12 -24.05 -1.72
N VAL A 17 11.18 -23.28 -1.50
CA VAL A 17 11.15 -22.11 -0.65
C VAL A 17 10.22 -21.15 -1.38
N ILE A 18 8.92 -21.30 -1.14
CA ILE A 18 7.96 -20.25 -1.46
C ILE A 18 8.38 -19.11 -0.55
N ALA A 19 9.17 -18.18 -1.10
CA ALA A 19 9.55 -16.97 -0.41
C ALA A 19 8.24 -16.24 -0.08
N SER A 20 7.77 -16.41 1.17
CA SER A 20 6.62 -15.68 1.66
C SER A 20 6.95 -14.21 1.51
N GLN A 21 6.14 -13.51 0.73
CA GLN A 21 6.28 -12.07 0.56
C GLN A 21 6.24 -11.41 1.95
N LYS A 22 7.23 -10.53 2.20
CA LYS A 22 7.49 -9.97 3.52
C LYS A 22 6.57 -8.77 3.78
N VAL A 23 5.68 -8.92 4.75
CA VAL A 23 4.93 -7.79 5.33
C VAL A 23 5.85 -7.03 6.30
N ASN A 24 5.97 -5.72 6.13
CA ASN A 24 6.79 -4.86 6.97
C ASN A 24 5.96 -4.32 8.16
N PRO A 25 6.56 -4.10 9.34
CA PRO A 25 5.90 -3.33 10.38
C PRO A 25 5.82 -1.85 9.97
N PHE A 26 4.80 -1.14 10.43
CA PHE A 26 4.81 0.33 10.34
C PHE A 26 6.03 0.91 11.06
N PRO A 27 6.64 2.00 10.54
CA PRO A 27 7.63 2.77 11.28
C PRO A 27 7.07 3.32 12.59
N SER A 28 7.94 3.53 13.58
CA SER A 28 7.55 4.12 14.87
C SER A 28 6.93 5.51 14.68
N LEU A 29 5.85 5.77 15.41
CA LEU A 29 5.11 7.03 15.36
C LEU A 29 5.99 8.23 15.73
N SER A 30 5.90 9.29 14.93
CA SER A 30 6.63 10.56 15.07
C SER A 30 5.67 11.75 14.94
N CYS A 31 4.84 11.98 15.95
CA CYS A 31 3.83 13.06 15.97
C CYS A 31 4.02 14.09 17.09
N SER A 32 5.02 13.94 17.97
CA SER A 32 5.21 14.87 19.09
C SER A 32 5.50 16.29 18.59
N ASN A 33 4.77 17.28 19.12
CA ASN A 33 4.91 18.71 18.81
C ASN A 33 4.72 19.09 17.32
N LYS A 34 3.88 18.36 16.59
CA LYS A 34 3.55 18.63 15.18
C LYS A 34 2.14 19.17 14.99
N VAL A 35 1.89 19.81 13.85
CA VAL A 35 0.55 20.20 13.42
C VAL A 35 -0.22 18.95 12.99
N HIS A 36 -1.42 18.77 13.53
CA HIS A 36 -2.26 17.62 13.22
C HIS A 36 -3.30 18.00 12.16
N ILE A 37 -3.21 17.36 11.00
CA ILE A 37 -4.13 17.52 9.89
C ILE A 37 -5.04 16.30 9.88
N ARG A 38 -6.34 16.51 10.10
CA ARG A 38 -7.32 15.43 10.16
C ARG A 38 -8.06 15.30 8.82
N VAL A 39 -8.10 14.08 8.29
CA VAL A 39 -8.93 13.65 7.16
C VAL A 39 -9.89 12.60 7.68
N VAL A 40 -11.09 13.02 8.07
CA VAL A 40 -12.09 12.18 8.75
C VAL A 40 -11.53 11.55 10.03
N ASP A 41 -11.11 10.29 10.01
CA ASP A 41 -10.53 9.57 11.15
C ASP A 41 -9.02 9.26 10.99
N LEU A 42 -8.43 9.59 9.84
CA LEU A 42 -6.98 9.58 9.65
C LEU A 42 -6.37 10.92 10.08
N VAL A 43 -5.29 10.89 10.86
CA VAL A 43 -4.53 12.10 11.20
C VAL A 43 -3.12 12.01 10.63
N TYR A 44 -2.71 13.06 9.92
CA TYR A 44 -1.36 13.25 9.41
C TYR A 44 -0.67 14.39 10.17
N CYS A 45 0.49 14.10 10.76
CA CYS A 45 1.26 15.04 11.55
C CYS A 45 2.37 15.68 10.71
N VAL A 46 2.38 17.01 10.60
CA VAL A 46 3.40 17.74 9.83
C VAL A 46 4.15 18.72 10.73
N ASP A 47 5.46 18.86 10.49
CA ASP A 47 6.26 19.87 11.18
C ASP A 47 5.86 21.27 10.68
N SER A 48 5.49 22.18 11.60
CA SER A 48 5.13 23.55 11.24
C SER A 48 6.28 24.31 10.56
N THR A 49 7.53 23.92 10.81
CA THR A 49 8.71 24.56 10.23
C THR A 49 8.93 24.18 8.78
N THR A 50 8.39 23.06 8.31
CA THR A 50 8.51 22.60 6.92
C THR A 50 7.22 22.77 6.13
N LEU A 51 6.11 23.08 6.80
CA LEU A 51 4.80 23.30 6.19
C LEU A 51 4.76 24.65 5.46
N SER A 52 4.39 24.62 4.19
CA SER A 52 4.17 25.83 3.37
C SER A 52 2.68 26.14 3.22
N LYS A 53 1.88 25.13 2.85
CA LYS A 53 0.45 25.32 2.54
C LYS A 53 -0.36 24.08 2.90
N ILE A 54 -1.62 24.30 3.28
CA ILE A 54 -2.65 23.25 3.39
C ILE A 54 -3.85 23.69 2.54
N ASN A 55 -4.31 22.83 1.64
CA ASN A 55 -5.57 23.02 0.90
C ASN A 55 -6.54 21.90 1.25
N PHE A 56 -7.79 22.25 1.53
CA PHE A 56 -8.88 21.30 1.71
C PHE A 56 -9.73 21.29 0.45
N LEU A 57 -9.91 20.12 -0.16
CA LEU A 57 -10.66 19.94 -1.40
C LEU A 57 -11.91 19.08 -1.15
N GLY A 58 -13.00 19.42 -1.84
CA GLY A 58 -14.30 18.77 -1.74
C GLY A 58 -15.27 19.45 -0.75
N LEU A 59 -16.57 19.21 -0.92
CA LEU A 59 -17.65 19.89 -0.18
C LEU A 59 -17.67 19.55 1.33
N SER A 60 -17.01 18.47 1.76
CA SER A 60 -16.99 18.01 3.15
C SER A 60 -15.61 17.51 3.63
N ASN A 61 -14.51 18.08 3.08
CA ASN A 61 -13.12 17.76 3.43
C ASN A 61 -12.76 16.26 3.32
N GLN A 62 -12.96 15.68 2.14
CA GLN A 62 -12.52 14.29 1.89
C GLN A 62 -11.07 14.22 1.41
N THR A 63 -10.51 15.34 0.94
CA THR A 63 -9.13 15.41 0.46
C THR A 63 -8.41 16.60 1.07
N VAL A 64 -7.19 16.38 1.52
CA VAL A 64 -6.26 17.43 1.95
C VAL A 64 -4.98 17.35 1.14
N VAL A 65 -4.53 18.49 0.64
CA VAL A 65 -3.21 18.62 -0.01
C VAL A 65 -2.30 19.40 0.92
N VAL A 66 -1.20 18.77 1.32
CA VAL A 66 -0.15 19.36 2.16
C VAL A 66 1.04 19.66 1.28
N THR A 67 1.45 20.92 1.22
CA THR A 67 2.63 21.35 0.47
C THR A 67 3.73 21.71 1.46
N SER A 68 4.90 21.08 1.32
CA SER A 68 6.10 21.46 2.07
C SER A 68 6.85 22.63 1.43
N GLN A 69 7.82 23.21 2.15
CA GLN A 69 8.59 24.38 1.68
C GLN A 69 9.35 24.15 0.38
N ASP A 70 9.81 22.92 0.15
CA ASP A 70 10.44 22.45 -1.10
C ASP A 70 9.44 22.21 -2.24
N GLN A 71 8.17 22.61 -2.06
CA GLN A 71 7.07 22.45 -3.01
C GLN A 71 6.66 21.00 -3.31
N ASN A 72 7.13 20.04 -2.51
CA ASN A 72 6.60 18.68 -2.59
C ASN A 72 5.16 18.67 -2.07
N GLU A 73 4.26 18.08 -2.85
CA GLU A 73 2.85 17.96 -2.51
C GLU A 73 2.50 16.53 -2.10
N LEU A 74 1.73 16.42 -1.01
CA LEU A 74 1.15 15.19 -0.55
C LEU A 74 -0.38 15.36 -0.49
N ALA A 75 -1.09 14.64 -1.34
CA ALA A 75 -2.54 14.54 -1.29
C ALA A 75 -2.94 13.35 -0.40
N ILE A 76 -3.86 13.57 0.53
CA ILE A 76 -4.43 12.55 1.41
C ILE A 76 -5.94 12.61 1.23
N ALA A 77 -6.51 11.54 0.70
CA ALA A 77 -7.93 11.46 0.37
C ALA A 77 -8.59 10.25 1.02
N LEU A 78 -9.81 10.43 1.51
CA LEU A 78 -10.73 9.34 1.79
C LEU A 78 -11.53 9.04 0.53
N ASN A 79 -11.23 7.93 -0.14
CA ASN A 79 -11.87 7.56 -1.38
C ASN A 79 -12.74 6.31 -1.18
N PRO A 80 -13.98 6.30 -1.70
CA PRO A 80 -14.74 5.06 -1.75
C PRO A 80 -14.10 4.08 -2.75
N PRO A 81 -14.33 2.77 -2.59
CA PRO A 81 -13.77 1.75 -3.49
C PRO A 81 -14.11 1.92 -4.98
N GLU A 82 -15.21 2.58 -5.32
CA GLU A 82 -15.53 2.87 -6.72
C GLU A 82 -14.49 3.79 -7.37
N ILE A 83 -13.93 4.73 -6.60
CA ILE A 83 -12.95 5.71 -7.05
C ILE A 83 -11.55 5.09 -7.03
N SER A 84 -11.15 4.46 -5.92
CA SER A 84 -9.80 3.91 -5.79
C SER A 84 -9.61 2.60 -6.56
N LEU A 85 -10.65 1.77 -6.68
CA LEU A 85 -10.55 0.41 -7.23
C LEU A 85 -11.44 0.16 -8.44
N GLY A 86 -12.28 1.11 -8.87
CA GLY A 86 -13.29 0.87 -9.91
C GLY A 86 -14.26 -0.26 -9.55
N ASP A 87 -14.46 -0.52 -8.25
CA ASP A 87 -15.22 -1.66 -7.72
C ASP A 87 -14.74 -3.05 -8.17
N MET A 88 -13.46 -3.19 -8.58
CA MET A 88 -12.92 -4.49 -9.01
C MET A 88 -13.00 -5.57 -7.93
N HIS A 89 -12.81 -5.21 -6.65
CA HIS A 89 -12.96 -6.13 -5.52
C HIS A 89 -14.36 -6.78 -5.48
N LYS A 90 -15.43 -6.01 -5.71
CA LYS A 90 -16.82 -6.55 -5.79
C LYS A 90 -17.00 -7.49 -6.97
N LYS A 91 -16.45 -7.14 -8.14
CA LYS A 91 -16.53 -7.99 -9.34
C LYS A 91 -15.83 -9.35 -9.15
N LEU A 92 -14.86 -9.40 -8.24
CA LEU A 92 -14.13 -10.61 -7.88
C LEU A 92 -14.67 -11.29 -6.60
N ASN A 93 -15.75 -10.76 -6.01
CA ASN A 93 -16.33 -11.23 -4.75
C ASN A 93 -15.30 -11.32 -3.62
N MET A 94 -14.51 -10.26 -3.47
CA MET A 94 -13.47 -10.09 -2.45
C MET A 94 -13.75 -8.84 -1.64
N SER A 95 -13.34 -8.84 -0.37
CA SER A 95 -13.18 -7.60 0.39
C SER A 95 -12.08 -6.73 -0.22
N VAL A 96 -12.07 -5.44 0.12
CA VAL A 96 -11.00 -4.50 -0.29
C VAL A 96 -9.61 -5.01 0.12
N ASN A 97 -9.48 -5.50 1.36
CA ASN A 97 -8.21 -6.00 1.88
C ASN A 97 -7.72 -7.24 1.12
N GLU A 98 -8.62 -8.20 0.85
CA GLU A 98 -8.30 -9.40 0.06
C GLU A 98 -7.89 -9.05 -1.36
N PHE A 99 -8.54 -8.06 -1.98
CA PHE A 99 -8.18 -7.58 -3.31
C PHE A 99 -6.75 -7.03 -3.35
N PHE A 100 -6.37 -6.19 -2.40
CA PHE A 100 -5.01 -5.67 -2.33
C PHE A 100 -3.98 -6.77 -2.04
N HIS A 101 -4.29 -7.74 -1.19
CA HIS A 101 -3.41 -8.89 -0.97
C HIS A 101 -3.27 -9.77 -2.22
N ALA A 102 -4.34 -9.96 -3.00
CA ALA A 102 -4.26 -10.65 -4.27
C ALA A 102 -3.34 -9.92 -5.27
N LEU A 103 -3.43 -8.58 -5.32
CA LEU A 103 -2.49 -7.76 -6.10
C LEU A 103 -1.06 -7.97 -5.62
N TYR A 104 -0.80 -7.84 -4.32
CA TYR A 104 0.53 -7.99 -3.71
C TYR A 104 1.15 -9.36 -4.04
N HIS A 105 0.43 -10.44 -3.76
CA HIS A 105 0.88 -11.82 -3.94
C HIS A 105 0.88 -12.28 -5.40
N SER A 106 0.34 -11.47 -6.32
CA SER A 106 0.07 -11.89 -7.69
C SER A 106 -0.69 -13.23 -7.74
N ASP A 107 -1.78 -13.34 -6.99
CA ASP A 107 -2.50 -14.60 -6.79
C ASP A 107 -2.99 -15.18 -8.13
N PRO A 108 -2.49 -16.37 -8.54
CA PRO A 108 -2.83 -16.97 -9.83
C PRO A 108 -4.29 -17.44 -9.92
N LYS A 109 -5.01 -17.53 -8.80
CA LYS A 109 -6.45 -17.86 -8.78
C LYS A 109 -7.32 -16.69 -9.21
N VAL A 110 -6.78 -15.46 -9.16
CA VAL A 110 -7.50 -14.27 -9.59
C VAL A 110 -7.37 -14.11 -11.09
N LYS A 111 -8.52 -14.17 -11.77
CA LYS A 111 -8.57 -14.02 -13.22
C LYS A 111 -7.96 -12.68 -13.64
N ASN A 112 -7.05 -12.73 -14.63
CA ASN A 112 -6.35 -11.56 -15.16
C ASN A 112 -5.49 -10.79 -14.13
N ILE A 113 -4.95 -11.45 -13.09
CA ILE A 113 -4.16 -10.77 -12.04
C ILE A 113 -3.02 -9.91 -12.60
N ALA A 114 -2.36 -10.33 -13.67
CA ALA A 114 -1.30 -9.54 -14.31
C ALA A 114 -1.82 -8.22 -14.90
N LYS A 115 -3.00 -8.23 -15.54
CA LYS A 115 -3.63 -7.01 -16.07
C LYS A 115 -4.12 -6.10 -14.95
N LEU A 116 -4.66 -6.68 -13.89
CA LEU A 116 -5.06 -5.93 -12.70
C LEU A 116 -3.84 -5.25 -12.08
N ARG A 117 -2.75 -5.97 -11.83
CA ARG A 117 -1.50 -5.40 -11.33
C ARG A 117 -0.99 -4.26 -12.21
N SER A 118 -0.94 -4.45 -13.52
CA SER A 118 -0.55 -3.39 -14.46
C SER A 118 -1.47 -2.17 -14.45
N ALA A 119 -2.78 -2.34 -14.24
CA ALA A 119 -3.71 -1.20 -14.13
C ALA A 119 -3.52 -0.38 -12.83
N PHE A 120 -2.80 -0.93 -11.86
CA PHE A 120 -2.40 -0.27 -10.61
C PHE A 120 -0.89 0.09 -10.63
N ASP A 121 -0.27 0.09 -11.81
CA ASP A 121 1.16 0.36 -12.04
C ASP A 121 2.11 -0.56 -11.25
N ILE A 122 1.67 -1.79 -10.96
CA ILE A 122 2.45 -2.77 -10.21
C ILE A 122 3.16 -3.71 -11.19
N ASP A 123 4.47 -3.61 -11.26
CA ASP A 123 5.33 -4.46 -12.09
C ASP A 123 6.66 -4.81 -11.37
N GLU A 124 7.68 -5.21 -12.14
CA GLU A 124 9.00 -5.55 -11.60
C GLU A 124 9.81 -4.31 -11.17
N ASN A 125 9.55 -3.15 -11.77
CA ASN A 125 10.20 -1.89 -11.45
C ASN A 125 9.49 -1.16 -10.30
N ASN A 126 8.16 -1.32 -10.22
CA ASN A 126 7.29 -0.69 -9.23
C ASN A 126 6.58 -1.76 -8.38
N PRO A 127 7.30 -2.58 -7.59
CA PRO A 127 6.68 -3.64 -6.82
C PRO A 127 5.82 -3.05 -5.69
N MET A 128 4.67 -3.69 -5.45
CA MET A 128 3.85 -3.37 -4.29
C MET A 128 4.53 -3.86 -3.01
N ASN A 129 4.65 -2.99 -2.01
CA ASN A 129 5.09 -3.30 -0.67
C ASN A 129 3.92 -3.21 0.31
N VAL A 130 3.96 -4.00 1.40
CA VAL A 130 2.90 -3.98 2.42
C VAL A 130 3.49 -3.66 3.77
N TYR A 131 2.86 -2.72 4.48
CA TYR A 131 3.12 -2.41 5.87
C TYR A 131 1.89 -2.74 6.71
N GLN A 132 2.08 -3.24 7.94
CA GLN A 132 1.00 -3.64 8.82
C GLN A 132 1.17 -3.11 10.24
N ASN A 133 0.08 -2.63 10.83
CA ASN A 133 -0.06 -2.30 12.24
C ASN A 133 -1.41 -2.81 12.75
N GLY A 134 -1.41 -3.94 13.48
CA GLY A 134 -2.64 -4.63 13.85
C GLY A 134 -3.45 -5.03 12.62
N ASP A 135 -4.70 -4.57 12.56
CA ASP A 135 -5.61 -4.81 11.43
C ASP A 135 -5.52 -3.75 10.32
N ILE A 136 -4.58 -2.80 10.41
CA ILE A 136 -4.42 -1.73 9.44
C ILE A 136 -3.24 -2.03 8.53
N PHE A 137 -3.47 -1.91 7.23
CA PHE A 137 -2.52 -2.21 6.18
C PHE A 137 -2.29 -0.99 5.31
N ALA A 138 -1.03 -0.74 4.96
CA ALA A 138 -0.65 0.21 3.91
C ALA A 138 -0.04 -0.57 2.74
N PHE A 139 -0.72 -0.54 1.60
CA PHE A 139 -0.27 -1.12 0.34
C PHE A 139 0.37 0.00 -0.49
N VAL A 140 1.67 -0.12 -0.74
CA VAL A 140 2.50 0.96 -1.25
C VAL A 140 3.05 0.60 -2.62
N VAL A 141 2.89 1.50 -3.58
CA VAL A 141 3.52 1.42 -4.91
C VAL A 141 4.35 2.69 -5.08
N ILE A 142 5.67 2.53 -5.08
CA ILE A 142 6.65 3.60 -5.39
C ILE A 142 7.45 3.20 -6.62
N GLY A 143 7.90 4.16 -7.43
CA GLY A 143 8.71 3.81 -8.60
C GLY A 143 9.03 4.94 -9.57
N GLU A 144 9.94 4.64 -10.50
CA GLU A 144 10.60 5.64 -11.36
C GLU A 144 9.80 6.01 -12.62
N ASN A 145 8.79 5.22 -12.98
CA ASN A 145 8.03 5.35 -14.24
C ASN A 145 6.52 5.58 -14.04
N GLN A 146 6.13 6.18 -12.92
CA GLN A 146 4.73 6.49 -12.62
C GLN A 146 4.54 7.97 -12.31
N ASP A 147 3.38 8.51 -12.67
CA ASP A 147 3.07 9.94 -12.47
C ASP A 147 3.05 10.31 -10.97
N TYR A 148 2.64 9.38 -10.11
CA TYR A 148 2.57 9.56 -8.67
C TYR A 148 2.80 8.26 -7.91
N ASP A 149 3.52 8.35 -6.79
CA ASP A 149 3.62 7.30 -5.79
C ASP A 149 2.33 7.21 -4.98
N ARG A 150 1.96 5.99 -4.57
CA ARG A 150 0.66 5.73 -3.95
C ARG A 150 0.80 4.88 -2.69
N VAL A 151 0.06 5.27 -1.66
CA VAL A 151 -0.21 4.45 -0.48
C VAL A 151 -1.71 4.28 -0.34
N TYR A 152 -2.18 3.04 -0.33
CA TYR A 152 -3.55 2.70 0.01
C TYR A 152 -3.59 2.16 1.43
N ILE A 153 -4.25 2.87 2.34
CA ILE A 153 -4.45 2.45 3.72
C ILE A 153 -5.86 1.89 3.85
N ASN A 154 -5.94 0.67 4.37
CA ASN A 154 -7.20 -0.01 4.60
C ASN A 154 -7.14 -0.80 5.91
N ARG A 155 -8.24 -0.76 6.67
CA ARG A 155 -8.45 -1.64 7.82
C ARG A 155 -9.13 -2.92 7.35
N LYS A 156 -8.63 -4.08 7.79
CA LYS A 156 -9.23 -5.38 7.52
C LYS A 156 -10.71 -5.38 7.94
N GLY A 157 -11.57 -5.85 7.05
CA GLY A 157 -13.03 -5.87 7.25
C GLY A 157 -13.74 -4.54 6.99
N SER A 158 -13.00 -3.49 6.60
CA SER A 158 -13.56 -2.21 6.15
C SER A 158 -13.45 -2.06 4.64
N ASP A 159 -14.45 -1.44 4.03
CA ASP A 159 -14.41 -1.02 2.62
C ASP A 159 -13.80 0.39 2.46
N VAL A 160 -13.42 1.04 3.56
CA VAL A 160 -12.85 2.39 3.55
C VAL A 160 -11.39 2.34 3.07
N ILE A 161 -11.04 3.23 2.13
CA ILE A 161 -9.69 3.37 1.59
C ILE A 161 -9.23 4.81 1.78
N TYR A 162 -8.15 4.99 2.53
CA TYR A 162 -7.39 6.23 2.48
C TYR A 162 -6.32 6.09 1.41
N GLN A 163 -6.24 7.06 0.52
CA GLN A 163 -5.22 7.13 -0.50
C GLN A 163 -4.31 8.31 -0.22
N ILE A 164 -3.02 8.04 -0.13
CA ILE A 164 -1.97 9.06 -0.09
C ILE A 164 -1.27 9.04 -1.44
N SER A 165 -1.11 10.20 -2.07
CA SER A 165 -0.46 10.33 -3.37
C SER A 165 0.47 11.54 -3.40
N GLY A 166 1.59 11.41 -4.10
CA GLY A 166 2.61 12.45 -4.24
C GLY A 166 3.86 11.88 -4.89
N GLU A 167 4.98 12.59 -4.78
CA GLU A 167 6.29 12.12 -5.23
C GLU A 167 7.18 11.89 -4.00
N PHE A 168 7.54 10.64 -3.72
CA PHE A 168 8.33 10.27 -2.56
C PHE A 168 9.19 9.03 -2.74
N ASN A 169 10.46 9.14 -2.34
CA ASN A 169 11.34 7.98 -2.19
C ASN A 169 11.07 7.19 -0.90
N GLN A 170 11.76 6.07 -0.72
CA GLN A 170 11.62 5.20 0.46
C GLN A 170 11.82 5.91 1.81
N SER A 171 12.73 6.90 1.88
CA SER A 171 12.96 7.67 3.12
C SER A 171 11.80 8.62 3.41
N GLN A 172 11.22 9.24 2.37
CA GLN A 172 10.01 10.05 2.49
C GLN A 172 8.80 9.18 2.85
N LEU A 173 8.64 8.00 2.24
CA LEU A 173 7.59 7.03 2.62
C LEU A 173 7.65 6.66 4.10
N ASN A 174 8.84 6.31 4.61
CA ASN A 174 9.00 5.99 6.04
C ASN A 174 8.59 7.18 6.94
N ARG A 175 8.91 8.42 6.53
CA ARG A 175 8.48 9.64 7.22
C ARG A 175 6.98 9.86 7.14
N ILE A 176 6.36 9.60 5.99
CA ILE A 176 4.90 9.66 5.81
C ILE A 176 4.23 8.66 6.74
N LEU A 177 4.61 7.37 6.69
CA LEU A 177 3.98 6.32 7.49
C LEU A 177 4.18 6.51 9.00
N SER A 178 5.36 6.98 9.44
CA SER A 178 5.59 7.35 10.85
C SER A 178 4.80 8.57 11.31
N SER A 179 4.25 9.37 10.40
CA SER A 179 3.51 10.59 10.72
C SER A 179 1.99 10.38 10.68
N LEU A 180 1.52 9.13 10.58
CA LEU A 180 0.11 8.79 10.56
C LEU A 180 -0.34 8.25 11.92
N ILE A 181 -1.36 8.89 12.48
CA ILE A 181 -2.13 8.31 13.59
C ILE A 181 -3.38 7.68 12.97
N LEU A 182 -3.52 6.39 13.21
CA LEU A 182 -4.50 5.53 12.57
C LEU A 182 -5.62 5.22 13.58
N ASP A 183 -6.46 6.21 13.88
CA ASP A 183 -7.69 6.04 14.69
C ASP A 183 -8.86 5.52 13.82
N LEU A 184 -8.54 4.63 12.87
CA LEU A 184 -9.46 4.03 11.91
C LEU A 184 -10.42 3.03 12.57
#